data_AF-A0A7S0KUY3-F1
#
_entry.id   AF-A0A7S0KUY3-F1
#
_cell.length_a   1.000
_cell.length_b   1.000
_cell.length_c   1.000
_cell.angle_alpha   90.00
_cell.angle_beta   90.00
_cell.angle_gamma   90.00
#
_symmetry.space_group_name_H-M   'P 1'
#
loop_
_entity.id
_entity.type
_entity.pdbx_description
1 polymer ?
#
loop_
_entity_poly.entity_id
_entity_poly.type
_entity_poly.pdbx_seq_one_letter_code
_entity_poly.pdbx_strand_id
1 'polypeptide(L)'
;TAQGILERDPKNIDALRLHAFYLLGVEGNAAGGRAKIGELTDALESLEGRNARLFVSCSRDLARVAGGTSNLLSALGKMLERARAIEPQDVAVLNEVAYQQQLAGNYAGAVGTYREAARVAEMDGTLDNLTSLYGTIHCQLLDGQLTEAAQQLEFLTDVASERGIKLVFLTALHAARVKGDVATPLAELEGLLADHMASVQRKPFAYDYFVHMDPDLLLQCAELYLSQESGEPRGKGEPMSPGMERATALMEAVCGKAP
;
A
#
# COMPACT_ATOMS: atom_id res chain seq x y z
N THR A 1 23.24 12.08 13.67
CA THR A 1 22.07 11.18 13.68
C THR A 1 20.81 12.03 13.74
N ALA A 2 19.64 11.51 13.36
CA ALA A 2 18.38 12.29 13.39
C ALA A 2 18.13 12.94 14.76
N GLN A 3 18.40 12.21 15.84
CA GLN A 3 18.25 12.71 17.20
C GLN A 3 19.13 13.91 17.53
N GLY A 4 20.40 13.90 17.11
CA GLY A 4 21.30 15.06 17.30
C GLY A 4 20.90 16.29 16.47
N ILE A 5 20.15 16.11 15.38
CA ILE A 5 19.54 17.23 14.64
C ILE A 5 18.35 17.77 15.43
N LEU A 6 17.47 16.90 15.94
CA LEU A 6 16.30 17.29 16.72
C LEU A 6 16.65 18.00 18.04
N GLU A 7 17.81 17.72 18.63
CA GLU A 7 18.32 18.47 19.79
C GLU A 7 18.64 19.94 19.46
N ARG A 8 19.00 20.24 18.21
CA ARG A 8 19.35 21.59 17.75
C ARG A 8 18.19 22.30 17.07
N ASP A 9 17.40 21.55 16.31
CA ASP A 9 16.22 21.99 15.58
C ASP A 9 15.09 20.98 15.80
N PRO A 10 14.28 21.16 16.85
CA PRO A 10 13.21 20.22 17.20
C PRO A 10 12.10 20.12 16.15
N LYS A 11 12.00 21.09 15.24
CA LYS A 11 10.99 21.12 14.18
C LYS A 11 11.52 20.69 12.83
N ASN A 12 12.73 20.13 12.78
CA ASN A 12 13.31 19.67 11.53
C ASN A 12 12.49 18.52 10.93
N ILE A 13 11.77 18.81 9.84
CA ILE A 13 10.81 17.89 9.19
C ILE A 13 11.50 16.58 8.76
N ASP A 14 12.68 16.67 8.14
CA ASP A 14 13.40 15.48 7.66
C ASP A 14 13.86 14.59 8.82
N ALA A 15 14.37 15.20 9.90
CA ALA A 15 14.79 14.46 11.07
C ALA A 15 13.59 13.81 11.81
N LEU A 16 12.46 14.51 11.91
CA LEU A 16 11.22 13.98 12.49
C LEU A 16 10.69 12.81 11.66
N ARG A 17 10.62 12.95 10.33
CA ARG A 17 10.20 11.90 9.39
C ARG A 17 11.11 10.68 9.48
N LEU A 18 12.42 10.88 9.46
CA LEU A 18 13.39 9.79 9.55
C LEU A 18 13.29 9.04 10.89
N HIS A 19 13.07 9.77 11.98
CA HIS A 19 12.92 9.17 13.30
C HIS A 19 11.59 8.39 13.42
N ALA A 20 10.48 8.95 12.94
CA ALA A 20 9.21 8.22 12.89
C ALA A 20 9.33 6.95 12.05
N PHE A 21 9.98 7.04 10.88
CA PHE A 21 10.23 5.90 10.01
C PHE A 21 11.06 4.82 10.69
N TYR A 22 12.14 5.18 11.38
CA TYR A 22 12.97 4.24 12.13
C TYR A 22 12.21 3.59 13.30
N LEU A 23 11.42 4.35 14.06
CA LEU A 23 10.62 3.81 15.16
C LEU A 23 9.60 2.78 14.67
N LEU A 24 8.95 3.05 13.53
CA LEU A 24 7.93 2.18 12.96
C LEU A 24 8.53 0.97 12.26
N GLY A 25 9.41 1.23 11.29
CA GLY A 25 9.94 0.23 10.38
C GLY A 25 11.26 -0.37 10.82
N VAL A 26 11.85 0.00 11.97
CA VAL A 26 13.06 -0.64 12.51
C VAL A 26 12.87 -1.19 13.92
N GLU A 27 12.26 -0.41 14.80
CA GLU A 27 12.07 -0.82 16.21
C GLU A 27 10.71 -1.48 16.48
N GLY A 28 9.77 -1.45 15.53
CA GLY A 28 8.38 -1.88 15.76
C GLY A 28 7.67 -1.09 16.86
N ASN A 29 8.19 0.09 17.23
CA ASN A 29 7.70 0.91 18.33
C ASN A 29 6.55 1.81 17.84
N ALA A 30 5.37 1.21 17.70
CA ALA A 30 4.17 1.93 17.23
C ALA A 30 3.80 3.14 18.11
N ALA A 31 3.99 3.05 19.44
CA ALA A 31 3.69 4.15 20.35
C ALA A 31 4.62 5.34 20.14
N GLY A 32 5.93 5.09 20.06
CA GLY A 32 6.94 6.11 19.77
C GLY A 32 6.76 6.71 18.38
N GLY A 33 6.53 5.85 17.36
CA GLY A 33 6.26 6.29 16.00
C GLY A 33 5.02 7.19 15.91
N ARG A 34 3.94 6.86 16.62
CA ARG A 34 2.73 7.70 16.70
C ARG A 34 3.03 9.07 17.29
N ALA A 35 3.80 9.13 18.38
CA ALA A 35 4.18 10.39 19.00
C ALA A 35 4.99 11.25 18.01
N LYS A 36 5.94 10.64 17.30
CA LYS A 36 6.73 11.36 16.28
C LYS A 36 5.93 11.78 15.05
N ILE A 37 4.91 11.03 14.63
CA ILE A 37 3.96 11.48 13.60
C ILE A 37 3.23 12.75 14.05
N GLY A 38 2.85 12.83 15.33
CA GLY A 38 2.23 14.03 15.90
C GLY A 38 3.16 15.24 15.82
N GLU A 39 4.39 15.11 16.32
CA GLU A 39 5.41 16.18 16.25
C GLU A 39 5.69 16.60 14.80
N LEU A 40 5.78 15.63 13.87
CA LEU A 40 5.96 15.89 12.44
C LEU A 40 4.77 16.66 11.85
N THR A 41 3.54 16.30 12.22
CA THR A 41 2.33 17.01 11.76
C THR A 41 2.36 18.46 12.22
N ASP A 42 2.66 18.70 13.50
CA ASP A 42 2.74 20.05 14.07
C ASP A 42 3.85 20.88 13.40
N ALA A 43 5.00 20.26 13.12
CA ALA A 43 6.10 20.89 12.40
C ALA A 43 5.68 21.28 10.97
N LEU A 44 5.04 20.36 10.23
CA LEU A 44 4.51 20.61 8.89
C LEU A 44 3.49 21.73 8.88
N GLU A 45 2.56 21.77 9.83
CA GLU A 45 1.57 22.85 9.93
C GLU A 45 2.24 24.21 10.18
N SER A 46 3.24 24.25 11.07
CA SER A 46 3.88 25.50 11.47
C SER A 46 4.88 26.05 10.44
N LEU A 47 5.55 25.20 9.68
CA LEU A 47 6.61 25.58 8.73
C LEU A 47 6.15 25.53 7.27
N GLU A 48 5.30 24.56 6.93
CA GLU A 48 4.97 24.17 5.55
C GLU A 48 3.45 24.02 5.35
N GLY A 49 2.63 24.76 6.11
CA GLY A 49 1.19 24.55 6.23
C GLY A 49 0.36 24.74 4.95
N ARG A 50 0.97 25.11 3.82
CA ARG A 50 0.37 25.21 2.49
C ARG A 50 0.95 24.23 1.47
N ASN A 51 1.86 23.35 1.89
CA ASN A 51 2.57 22.43 1.01
C ASN A 51 1.90 21.05 1.01
N ALA A 52 0.79 20.92 0.26
CA ALA A 52 -0.01 19.69 0.22
C ALA A 52 0.84 18.46 -0.14
N ARG A 53 1.74 18.60 -1.12
CA ARG A 53 2.64 17.53 -1.57
C ARG A 53 3.53 17.00 -0.45
N LEU A 54 4.04 17.88 0.42
CA LEU A 54 4.89 17.46 1.52
C LEU A 54 4.10 16.64 2.55
N PHE A 55 2.90 17.09 2.93
CA PHE A 55 1.98 16.32 3.78
C PHE A 55 1.69 14.93 3.20
N VAL A 56 1.36 14.84 1.90
CA VAL A 56 1.13 13.55 1.22
C VAL A 56 2.36 12.67 1.27
N SER A 57 3.54 13.20 0.92
CA SER A 57 4.77 12.41 0.89
C SER A 57 5.12 11.85 2.28
N CYS A 58 5.05 12.67 3.33
CA CYS A 58 5.31 12.25 4.70
C CYS A 58 4.33 11.17 5.17
N SER A 59 3.04 11.38 4.88
CA SER A 59 1.99 10.43 5.24
C SER A 59 2.16 9.08 4.53
N ARG A 60 2.33 9.11 3.20
CA ARG A 60 2.51 7.93 2.34
C ARG A 60 3.67 7.06 2.79
N ASP A 61 4.83 7.68 3.00
CA ASP A 61 6.06 6.96 3.29
C ASP A 61 5.98 6.25 4.64
N LEU A 62 5.35 6.87 5.64
CA LEU A 62 5.14 6.27 6.95
C LEU A 62 4.02 5.22 6.93
N ALA A 63 2.98 5.41 6.11
CA ALA A 63 1.89 4.44 5.98
C ALA A 63 2.38 3.08 5.48
N ARG A 64 3.38 3.06 4.57
CA ARG A 64 3.97 1.82 4.04
C ARG A 64 4.72 0.99 5.08
N VAL A 65 5.09 1.58 6.21
CA VAL A 65 5.76 0.89 7.34
C VAL A 65 4.93 0.88 8.63
N ALA A 66 3.67 1.33 8.58
CA ALA A 66 2.79 1.42 9.74
C ALA A 66 2.08 0.09 10.10
N GLY A 67 2.26 -0.95 9.28
CA GLY A 67 1.68 -2.28 9.49
C GLY A 67 0.14 -2.30 9.54
N GLY A 68 -0.53 -1.33 8.90
CA GLY A 68 -1.99 -1.26 8.87
C GLY A 68 -2.67 -0.90 10.21
N THR A 69 -1.91 -0.49 11.23
CA THR A 69 -2.50 -0.23 12.55
C THR A 69 -3.40 1.02 12.54
N SER A 70 -4.66 0.86 12.94
CA SER A 70 -5.70 1.91 12.87
C SER A 70 -5.30 3.21 13.56
N ASN A 71 -4.59 3.13 14.69
CA ASN A 71 -4.13 4.30 15.44
C ASN A 71 -3.04 5.10 14.71
N LEU A 72 -2.16 4.44 13.94
CA LEU A 72 -1.14 5.11 13.13
C LEU A 72 -1.77 5.68 11.87
N LEU A 73 -2.59 4.89 11.16
CA LEU A 73 -3.29 5.35 9.95
C LEU A 73 -4.21 6.54 10.24
N SER A 74 -4.87 6.58 11.40
CA SER A 74 -5.64 7.75 11.82
C SER A 74 -4.76 9.00 12.03
N ALA A 75 -3.55 8.84 12.58
CA ALA A 75 -2.62 9.95 12.77
C ALA A 75 -2.09 10.46 11.41
N LEU A 76 -1.74 9.55 10.50
CA LEU A 76 -1.30 9.85 9.14
C LEU A 76 -2.43 10.46 8.29
N GLY A 77 -3.68 10.04 8.53
CA GLY A 77 -4.87 10.57 7.90
C GLY A 77 -5.07 12.07 8.14
N LYS A 78 -4.66 12.60 9.31
CA LYS A 78 -4.71 14.05 9.58
C LYS A 78 -3.84 14.86 8.63
N MET A 79 -2.66 14.34 8.27
CA MET A 79 -1.81 14.97 7.26
C MET A 79 -2.52 15.01 5.89
N LEU A 80 -3.23 13.94 5.53
CA LEU A 80 -3.96 13.87 4.27
C LEU A 80 -5.22 14.73 4.26
N GLU A 81 -5.93 14.84 5.38
CA GLU A 81 -7.04 15.79 5.55
C GLU A 81 -6.54 17.22 5.33
N ARG A 82 -5.36 17.55 5.87
CA ARG A 82 -4.73 18.85 5.65
C ARG A 82 -4.34 19.04 4.18
N ALA A 83 -3.73 18.05 3.54
CA ALA A 83 -3.39 18.10 2.12
C ALA A 83 -4.63 18.32 1.24
N ARG A 84 -5.71 17.57 1.50
CA ARG A 84 -6.99 17.68 0.78
C ARG A 84 -7.68 19.03 1.01
N ALA A 85 -7.52 19.63 2.19
CA ALA A 85 -8.03 20.98 2.43
C ALA A 85 -7.28 22.05 1.62
N ILE A 86 -6.02 21.82 1.28
CA ILE A 86 -5.21 22.72 0.45
C ILE A 86 -5.48 22.47 -1.04
N GLU A 87 -5.49 21.20 -1.46
CA GLU A 87 -5.68 20.77 -2.86
C GLU A 87 -6.79 19.69 -2.93
N PRO A 88 -8.08 20.08 -2.93
CA PRO A 88 -9.20 19.14 -2.84
C PRO A 88 -9.45 18.32 -4.11
N GLN A 89 -8.94 18.79 -5.25
CA GLN A 89 -9.06 18.15 -6.56
C GLN A 89 -7.71 17.65 -7.06
N ASP A 90 -6.73 17.42 -6.18
CA ASP A 90 -5.51 16.74 -6.60
C ASP A 90 -5.72 15.22 -6.59
N VAL A 91 -5.53 14.59 -7.74
CA VAL A 91 -5.75 13.15 -7.92
C VAL A 91 -4.77 12.32 -7.09
N ALA A 92 -3.53 12.79 -6.88
CA ALA A 92 -2.56 12.08 -6.07
C ALA A 92 -2.93 12.12 -4.57
N VAL A 93 -3.43 13.26 -4.08
CA VAL A 93 -3.99 13.38 -2.72
C VAL A 93 -5.15 12.41 -2.54
N LEU A 94 -6.12 12.42 -3.45
CA LEU A 94 -7.31 11.55 -3.35
C LEU A 94 -6.95 10.06 -3.40
N ASN A 95 -6.02 9.67 -4.28
CA ASN A 95 -5.56 8.30 -4.38
C ASN A 95 -4.83 7.82 -3.12
N GLU A 96 -4.02 8.68 -2.48
CA GLU A 96 -3.34 8.32 -1.23
C GLU A 96 -4.35 8.23 -0.06
N VAL A 97 -5.34 9.13 0.01
CA VAL A 97 -6.44 9.03 0.99
C VAL A 97 -7.18 7.71 0.83
N ALA A 98 -7.56 7.36 -0.38
CA ALA A 98 -8.28 6.12 -0.67
C ALA A 98 -7.44 4.89 -0.33
N TYR A 99 -6.13 4.91 -0.64
CA TYR A 99 -5.24 3.81 -0.29
C TYR A 99 -5.10 3.63 1.22
N GLN A 100 -4.97 4.70 2.00
CA GLN A 100 -4.90 4.55 3.47
C GLN A 100 -6.25 4.14 4.09
N GLN A 101 -7.39 4.52 3.48
CA GLN A 101 -8.69 3.98 3.85
C GLN A 101 -8.77 2.48 3.58
N GLN A 102 -8.23 2.01 2.45
CA GLN A 102 -8.11 0.57 2.15
C GLN A 102 -7.25 -0.14 3.20
N LEU A 103 -6.07 0.39 3.55
CA LEU A 103 -5.21 -0.17 4.61
C LEU A 103 -5.93 -0.26 5.97
N ALA A 104 -6.81 0.71 6.26
CA ALA A 104 -7.60 0.72 7.49
C ALA A 104 -8.81 -0.22 7.46
N GLY A 105 -9.03 -0.96 6.36
CA GLY A 105 -10.20 -1.83 6.17
C GLY A 105 -11.50 -1.07 5.84
N ASN A 106 -11.45 0.23 5.58
CA ASN A 106 -12.60 1.04 5.18
C ASN A 106 -12.80 0.99 3.65
N TYR A 107 -13.15 -0.19 3.13
CA TYR A 107 -13.26 -0.41 1.68
C TYR A 107 -14.36 0.41 1.02
N ALA A 108 -15.52 0.55 1.67
CA ALA A 108 -16.62 1.36 1.14
C ALA A 108 -16.22 2.84 1.01
N GLY A 109 -15.52 3.39 2.01
CA GLY A 109 -14.98 4.75 1.96
C GLY A 109 -13.91 4.89 0.87
N ALA A 110 -13.00 3.93 0.78
CA ALA A 110 -11.93 3.91 -0.23
C ALA A 110 -12.49 3.91 -1.66
N VAL A 111 -13.51 3.09 -1.95
CA VAL A 111 -14.21 3.08 -3.24
C VAL A 111 -14.80 4.45 -3.56
N GLY A 112 -15.44 5.10 -2.59
CA GLY A 112 -15.98 6.45 -2.77
C GLY A 112 -14.91 7.46 -3.15
N THR A 113 -13.78 7.46 -2.43
CA THR A 113 -12.66 8.37 -2.69
C THR A 113 -11.94 8.06 -4.01
N TYR A 114 -11.77 6.80 -4.38
CA TYR A 114 -11.20 6.43 -5.68
C TYR A 114 -12.07 6.85 -6.86
N ARG A 115 -13.40 6.73 -6.74
CA ARG A 115 -14.34 7.23 -7.77
C ARG A 115 -14.29 8.75 -7.91
N GLU A 116 -14.13 9.46 -6.79
CA GLU A 116 -13.88 10.91 -6.80
C GLU A 116 -12.58 11.23 -7.55
N ALA A 117 -11.49 10.52 -7.25
CA ALA A 117 -10.21 10.68 -7.94
C ALA A 117 -10.32 10.42 -9.46
N ALA A 118 -11.04 9.37 -9.86
CA ALA A 118 -11.27 9.03 -11.27
C ALA A 118 -12.07 10.12 -12.00
N ARG A 119 -13.11 10.67 -11.37
CA ARG A 119 -13.89 11.78 -11.95
C ARG A 119 -13.05 13.04 -12.14
N VAL A 120 -12.19 13.36 -11.17
CA VAL A 120 -11.28 14.51 -11.29
C VAL A 120 -10.26 14.27 -12.41
N ALA A 121 -9.68 13.06 -12.50
CA ALA A 121 -8.75 12.70 -13.57
C ALA A 121 -9.40 12.83 -14.97
N GLU A 122 -10.66 12.43 -15.10
CA GLU A 122 -11.45 12.60 -16.33
C GLU A 122 -11.63 14.08 -16.69
N MET A 123 -11.97 14.92 -15.71
CA MET A 123 -12.13 16.37 -15.92
C MET A 123 -10.82 17.05 -16.35
N ASP A 124 -9.69 16.60 -15.80
CA ASP A 124 -8.36 17.16 -16.06
C ASP A 124 -7.65 16.51 -17.25
N GLY A 125 -8.27 15.53 -17.92
CA GLY A 125 -7.71 14.82 -19.07
C GLY A 125 -6.54 13.90 -18.77
N THR A 126 -6.38 13.46 -17.51
CA THR A 126 -5.28 12.60 -17.03
C THR A 126 -5.70 11.12 -16.89
N LEU A 127 -6.41 10.61 -17.90
CA LEU A 127 -7.04 9.28 -17.91
C LEU A 127 -6.06 8.11 -18.00
N ASP A 128 -4.80 8.35 -18.38
CA ASP A 128 -3.78 7.31 -18.52
C ASP A 128 -3.41 6.67 -17.17
N ASN A 129 -3.69 7.36 -16.06
CA ASN A 129 -3.42 6.84 -14.72
C ASN A 129 -4.58 6.00 -14.19
N LEU A 130 -4.45 4.68 -14.34
CA LEU A 130 -5.45 3.71 -13.89
C LEU A 130 -5.42 3.42 -12.38
N THR A 131 -4.62 4.15 -11.57
CA THR A 131 -4.48 3.91 -10.12
C THR A 131 -5.81 3.88 -9.39
N SER A 132 -6.71 4.81 -9.71
CA SER A 132 -8.03 4.90 -9.09
C SER A 132 -8.91 3.69 -9.43
N LEU A 133 -8.81 3.17 -10.66
CA LEU A 133 -9.55 1.99 -11.11
C LEU A 133 -9.00 0.72 -10.44
N TYR A 134 -7.68 0.56 -10.41
CA TYR A 134 -7.02 -0.52 -9.67
C TYR A 134 -7.45 -0.55 -8.21
N GLY A 135 -7.43 0.60 -7.53
CA GLY A 135 -7.84 0.72 -6.13
C GLY A 135 -9.33 0.42 -5.91
N THR A 136 -10.19 0.88 -6.83
CA THR A 136 -11.63 0.60 -6.79
C THR A 136 -11.92 -0.90 -6.87
N ILE A 137 -11.35 -1.58 -7.86
CA ILE A 137 -11.54 -3.04 -8.05
C ILE A 137 -10.99 -3.80 -6.84
N HIS A 138 -9.81 -3.40 -6.34
CA HIS A 138 -9.21 -4.03 -5.16
C HIS A 138 -10.13 -3.96 -3.96
N CYS A 139 -10.63 -2.77 -3.62
CA CYS A 139 -11.54 -2.58 -2.52
C CYS A 139 -12.88 -3.34 -2.73
N GLN A 140 -13.41 -3.37 -3.95
CA GLN A 140 -14.62 -4.13 -4.26
C GLN A 140 -14.45 -5.64 -4.05
N LEU A 141 -13.31 -6.21 -4.45
CA LEU A 141 -13.00 -7.61 -4.20
C LEU A 141 -12.87 -7.91 -2.70
N LEU A 142 -12.24 -7.02 -1.94
CA LEU A 142 -12.11 -7.15 -0.49
C LEU A 142 -13.47 -7.05 0.22
N ASP A 143 -14.34 -6.13 -0.22
CA ASP A 143 -15.68 -5.88 0.31
C ASP A 143 -16.75 -6.88 -0.19
N GLY A 144 -16.38 -7.78 -1.11
CA GLY A 144 -17.29 -8.82 -1.64
C GLY A 144 -18.24 -8.36 -2.76
N GLN A 145 -18.02 -7.18 -3.34
CA GLN A 145 -18.75 -6.66 -4.52
C GLN A 145 -18.23 -7.33 -5.81
N LEU A 146 -18.37 -8.65 -5.91
CA LEU A 146 -17.69 -9.46 -6.94
C LEU A 146 -18.19 -9.16 -8.36
N THR A 147 -19.48 -8.88 -8.54
CA THR A 147 -20.08 -8.61 -9.86
C THR A 147 -19.55 -7.30 -10.45
N GLU A 148 -19.53 -6.25 -9.63
CA GLU A 148 -19.03 -4.92 -10.02
C GLU A 148 -17.52 -4.97 -10.26
N ALA A 149 -16.78 -5.70 -9.42
CA ALA A 149 -15.35 -5.91 -9.60
C ALA A 149 -15.06 -6.65 -10.92
N ALA A 150 -15.83 -7.68 -11.26
CA ALA A 150 -15.64 -8.43 -12.50
C ALA A 150 -15.81 -7.56 -13.75
N GLN A 151 -16.86 -6.74 -13.81
CA GLN A 151 -17.11 -5.83 -14.93
C GLN A 151 -15.99 -4.81 -15.10
N GLN A 152 -15.52 -4.23 -13.99
CA GLN A 152 -14.43 -3.25 -14.02
C GLN A 152 -13.09 -3.90 -14.35
N LEU A 153 -12.86 -5.15 -13.93
CA LEU A 153 -11.64 -5.91 -14.22
C LEU A 153 -11.55 -6.31 -15.71
N GLU A 154 -12.69 -6.64 -16.34
CA GLU A 154 -12.77 -6.87 -17.79
C GLU A 154 -12.37 -5.59 -18.55
N PHE A 155 -13.01 -4.46 -18.23
CA PHE A 155 -12.65 -3.17 -18.81
C PHE A 155 -11.17 -2.82 -18.58
N LEU A 156 -10.67 -3.01 -17.36
CA LEU A 156 -9.28 -2.75 -17.01
C LEU A 156 -8.31 -3.60 -17.85
N THR A 157 -8.66 -4.87 -18.13
CA THR A 157 -7.86 -5.75 -18.97
C THR A 157 -7.78 -5.27 -20.41
N ASP A 158 -8.85 -4.64 -20.92
CA ASP A 158 -8.90 -4.11 -22.29
C ASP A 158 -8.12 -2.80 -22.44
N VAL A 159 -8.10 -1.95 -21.42
CA VAL A 159 -7.46 -0.62 -21.49
C VAL A 159 -6.04 -0.57 -20.94
N ALA A 160 -5.62 -1.53 -20.11
CA ALA A 160 -4.27 -1.57 -19.58
C ALA A 160 -3.25 -1.83 -20.69
N SER A 161 -2.21 -0.99 -20.75
CA SER A 161 -1.11 -1.16 -21.70
C SER A 161 -0.24 -2.39 -21.41
N GLU A 162 -0.18 -2.80 -20.14
CA GLU A 162 0.59 -3.94 -19.67
C GLU A 162 -0.15 -4.70 -18.56
N ARG A 163 0.06 -6.03 -18.51
CA ARG A 163 -0.40 -6.87 -17.41
C ARG A 163 0.63 -6.87 -16.27
N GLY A 164 0.65 -5.77 -15.53
CA GLY A 164 1.50 -5.63 -14.34
C GLY A 164 1.00 -6.46 -13.15
N ILE A 165 1.83 -6.53 -12.09
CA ILE A 165 1.59 -7.30 -10.86
C ILE A 165 0.18 -7.07 -10.32
N LYS A 166 -0.26 -5.81 -10.22
CA LYS A 166 -1.55 -5.46 -9.62
C LYS A 166 -2.73 -6.00 -10.44
N LEU A 167 -2.67 -5.96 -11.78
CA LEU A 167 -3.73 -6.51 -12.63
C LEU A 167 -3.83 -8.03 -12.49
N VAL A 168 -2.68 -8.71 -12.52
CA VAL A 168 -2.62 -10.17 -12.40
C VAL A 168 -3.04 -10.62 -11.00
N PHE A 169 -2.62 -9.90 -9.96
CA PHE A 169 -3.08 -10.13 -8.58
C PHE A 169 -4.60 -9.99 -8.45
N LEU A 170 -5.20 -8.90 -8.97
CA LEU A 170 -6.65 -8.71 -8.91
C LEU A 170 -7.41 -9.81 -9.68
N THR A 171 -6.84 -10.27 -10.79
CA THR A 171 -7.38 -11.39 -11.57
C THR A 171 -7.36 -12.69 -10.77
N ALA A 172 -6.23 -13.01 -10.14
CA ALA A 172 -6.09 -14.18 -9.27
C ALA A 172 -7.03 -14.10 -8.05
N LEU A 173 -7.11 -12.93 -7.42
CA LEU A 173 -7.97 -12.69 -6.26
C LEU A 173 -9.45 -12.86 -6.63
N HIS A 174 -9.89 -12.28 -7.75
CA HIS A 174 -11.25 -12.46 -8.26
C HIS A 174 -11.54 -13.94 -8.52
N ALA A 175 -10.67 -14.64 -9.26
CA ALA A 175 -10.82 -16.06 -9.55
C ALA A 175 -10.96 -16.90 -8.27
N ALA A 176 -10.16 -16.60 -7.23
CA ALA A 176 -10.23 -17.29 -5.95
C ALA A 176 -11.58 -17.07 -5.25
N ARG A 177 -12.12 -15.84 -5.29
CA ARG A 177 -13.41 -15.51 -4.66
C ARG A 177 -14.60 -16.18 -5.35
N VAL A 178 -14.54 -16.37 -6.67
CA VAL A 178 -15.62 -17.02 -7.45
C VAL A 178 -15.41 -18.53 -7.65
N LYS A 179 -14.35 -19.11 -7.09
CA LYS A 179 -13.94 -20.52 -7.29
C LYS A 179 -13.72 -20.86 -8.78
N GLY A 180 -13.13 -19.92 -9.51
CA GLY A 180 -12.71 -20.09 -10.90
C GLY A 180 -11.32 -20.69 -11.04
N ASP A 181 -10.71 -20.53 -12.22
CA ASP A 181 -9.31 -20.92 -12.44
C ASP A 181 -8.35 -19.90 -11.82
N VAL A 182 -7.81 -20.24 -10.66
CA VAL A 182 -6.82 -19.43 -9.93
C VAL A 182 -5.39 -19.78 -10.35
N ALA A 183 -5.17 -20.98 -10.90
CA ALA A 183 -3.83 -21.50 -11.15
C ALA A 183 -3.10 -20.71 -12.24
N THR A 184 -3.80 -20.38 -13.32
CA THR A 184 -3.26 -19.59 -14.44
C THR A 184 -2.74 -18.22 -14.00
N PRO A 185 -3.55 -17.34 -13.37
CA PRO A 185 -3.06 -16.02 -12.97
C PRO A 185 -2.04 -16.09 -11.82
N LEU A 186 -2.06 -17.11 -10.96
CA LEU A 186 -1.02 -17.28 -9.93
C LEU A 186 0.35 -17.66 -10.50
N ALA A 187 0.40 -18.44 -11.56
CA ALA A 187 1.64 -18.77 -12.26
C ALA A 187 2.23 -17.54 -12.98
N GLU A 188 1.38 -16.70 -13.59
CA GLU A 188 1.79 -15.41 -14.16
C GLU A 188 2.31 -14.47 -13.07
N LEU A 189 1.61 -14.40 -11.93
CA LEU A 189 1.98 -13.54 -10.79
C LEU A 189 3.36 -13.89 -10.22
N GLU A 190 3.71 -15.18 -10.19
CA GLU A 190 5.00 -15.65 -9.67
C GLU A 190 6.18 -15.03 -10.42
N GLY A 191 6.15 -15.04 -11.76
CA GLY A 191 7.19 -14.43 -12.58
C GLY A 191 7.31 -12.93 -12.36
N LEU A 192 6.17 -12.23 -12.31
CA LEU A 192 6.14 -10.78 -12.09
C LEU A 192 6.65 -10.39 -10.71
N LEU A 193 6.34 -11.17 -9.67
CA LEU A 193 6.83 -10.93 -8.31
C LEU A 193 8.35 -11.14 -8.21
N ALA A 194 8.91 -12.12 -8.91
CA ALA A 194 10.35 -12.34 -8.94
C ALA A 194 11.10 -11.13 -9.55
N ASP A 195 10.62 -10.64 -10.69
CA ASP A 195 11.19 -9.46 -11.35
C ASP A 195 11.03 -8.19 -10.51
N HIS A 196 9.86 -8.02 -9.87
CA HIS A 196 9.58 -6.93 -8.94
C HIS A 196 10.56 -6.92 -7.78
N MET A 197 10.74 -8.05 -7.10
CA MET A 197 11.62 -8.15 -5.95
C MET A 197 13.08 -7.91 -6.34
N ALA A 198 13.52 -8.39 -7.50
CA ALA A 198 14.84 -8.08 -8.03
C ALA A 198 15.02 -6.57 -8.29
N SER A 199 13.97 -5.88 -8.77
CA SER A 199 13.96 -4.44 -8.96
C SER A 199 14.02 -3.67 -7.63
N VAL A 200 13.22 -4.08 -6.64
CA VAL A 200 13.22 -3.53 -5.28
C VAL A 200 14.60 -3.62 -4.66
N GLN A 201 15.25 -4.79 -4.73
CA GLN A 201 16.57 -5.03 -4.12
C GLN A 201 17.70 -4.14 -4.69
N ARG A 202 17.54 -3.62 -5.92
CA ARG A 202 18.52 -2.72 -6.54
C ARG A 202 18.37 -1.27 -6.09
N LYS A 203 17.28 -0.91 -5.40
CA LYS A 203 17.04 0.45 -4.92
C LYS A 203 17.76 0.71 -3.59
N PRO A 204 18.25 1.93 -3.35
CA PRO A 204 18.74 2.34 -2.04
C PRO A 204 17.66 2.18 -0.96
N PHE A 205 18.07 1.81 0.24
CA PHE A 205 17.18 1.73 1.39
C PHE A 205 16.81 3.15 1.86
N ALA A 206 15.66 3.62 1.40
CA ALA A 206 15.10 4.95 1.68
C ALA A 206 13.56 4.86 1.67
N TYR A 207 12.85 5.98 1.86
CA TYR A 207 11.39 5.96 1.91
C TYR A 207 10.75 5.37 0.65
N ASP A 208 11.24 5.78 -0.53
CA ASP A 208 10.76 5.29 -1.83
C ASP A 208 10.96 3.78 -2.02
N TYR A 209 11.86 3.15 -1.25
CA TYR A 209 12.06 1.70 -1.27
C TYR A 209 10.77 0.96 -0.89
N PHE A 210 10.11 1.37 0.20
CA PHE A 210 8.89 0.73 0.69
C PHE A 210 7.66 1.14 -0.11
N VAL A 211 7.64 2.37 -0.64
CA VAL A 211 6.61 2.79 -1.60
C VAL A 211 6.67 1.92 -2.85
N HIS A 212 7.87 1.64 -3.37
CA HIS A 212 8.06 0.78 -4.54
C HIS A 212 7.84 -0.70 -4.22
N MET A 213 8.23 -1.17 -3.04
CA MET A 213 8.01 -2.55 -2.60
C MET A 213 6.52 -2.90 -2.50
N ASP A 214 5.72 -1.97 -1.98
CA ASP A 214 4.31 -2.16 -1.61
C ASP A 214 4.10 -3.38 -0.69
N PRO A 215 4.57 -3.32 0.58
CA PRO A 215 4.52 -4.46 1.51
C PRO A 215 3.12 -5.04 1.70
N ASP A 216 2.09 -4.20 1.68
CA ASP A 216 0.69 -4.62 1.83
C ASP A 216 0.26 -5.53 0.67
N LEU A 217 0.59 -5.14 -0.59
CA LEU A 217 0.31 -5.98 -1.75
C LEU A 217 1.07 -7.32 -1.67
N LEU A 218 2.33 -7.31 -1.24
CA LEU A 218 3.12 -8.55 -1.11
C LEU A 218 2.55 -9.48 -0.04
N LEU A 219 2.09 -8.95 1.09
CA LEU A 219 1.43 -9.72 2.13
C LEU A 219 0.10 -10.29 1.63
N GLN A 220 -0.70 -9.52 0.90
CA GLN A 220 -1.93 -10.03 0.29
C GLN A 220 -1.67 -11.11 -0.78
N CYS A 221 -0.59 -11.00 -1.56
CA CYS A 221 -0.15 -12.07 -2.45
C CYS A 221 0.21 -13.34 -1.67
N ALA A 222 0.91 -13.21 -0.55
CA ALA A 222 1.26 -14.33 0.33
C ALA A 222 -0.01 -15.00 0.91
N GLU A 223 -0.96 -14.22 1.39
CA GLU A 223 -2.27 -14.70 1.85
C GLU A 223 -3.04 -15.42 0.74
N LEU A 224 -3.00 -14.89 -0.48
CA LEU A 224 -3.64 -15.52 -1.63
C LEU A 224 -3.00 -16.89 -1.93
N TYR A 225 -1.67 -17.00 -1.95
CA TYR A 225 -1.00 -18.30 -2.11
C TYR A 225 -1.38 -19.28 -1.00
N LEU A 226 -1.36 -18.86 0.26
CA LEU A 226 -1.74 -19.71 1.40
C LEU A 226 -3.21 -20.16 1.32
N SER A 227 -4.12 -19.31 0.84
CA SER A 227 -5.53 -19.65 0.71
C SER A 227 -5.82 -20.76 -0.30
N GLN A 228 -4.87 -21.04 -1.22
CA GLN A 228 -5.00 -22.12 -2.21
C GLN A 228 -4.40 -23.44 -1.72
N GLU A 229 -3.73 -23.45 -0.57
CA GLU A 229 -3.13 -24.65 -0.01
C GLU A 229 -4.18 -25.54 0.67
N SER A 230 -3.94 -26.86 0.65
CA SER A 230 -4.79 -27.83 1.33
C SER A 230 -4.72 -27.62 2.85
N GLY A 231 -5.87 -27.52 3.53
CA GLY A 231 -5.93 -27.43 5.00
C GLY A 231 -5.59 -28.72 5.75
N GLU A 232 -5.09 -29.75 5.07
CA GLU A 232 -4.70 -31.01 5.70
C GLU A 232 -3.38 -30.85 6.48
N PRO A 233 -3.31 -31.32 7.74
CA PRO A 233 -2.09 -31.24 8.53
C PRO A 233 -0.99 -32.07 7.87
N ARG A 234 0.08 -31.40 7.45
CA ARG A 234 1.26 -32.05 6.84
C ARG A 234 1.99 -32.89 7.88
N GLY A 235 2.54 -34.02 7.43
CA GLY A 235 3.32 -34.93 8.26
C GLY A 235 4.61 -34.29 8.76
N LYS A 236 5.12 -34.76 9.91
CA LYS A 236 6.37 -34.26 10.49
C LYS A 236 7.54 -34.61 9.54
N GLY A 237 8.17 -33.58 8.95
CA GLY A 237 9.30 -33.73 8.03
C GLY A 237 8.94 -33.74 6.54
N GLU A 238 7.66 -33.55 6.18
CA GLU A 238 7.28 -33.31 4.78
C GLU A 238 7.78 -31.95 4.29
N PRO A 239 8.21 -31.84 3.02
CA PRO A 239 8.63 -30.56 2.45
C PRO A 239 7.45 -29.57 2.45
N MET A 240 7.76 -28.27 2.44
CA MET A 240 6.75 -27.24 2.25
C MET A 240 6.09 -27.41 0.87
N SER A 241 4.82 -27.04 0.75
CA SER A 241 4.20 -26.97 -0.57
C SER A 241 4.66 -25.72 -1.31
N PRO A 242 4.56 -25.70 -2.65
CA PRO A 242 5.00 -24.55 -3.43
C PRO A 242 4.34 -23.23 -3.04
N GLY A 243 3.03 -23.20 -2.73
CA GLY A 243 2.37 -21.97 -2.29
C GLY A 243 2.81 -21.52 -0.91
N MET A 244 3.11 -22.45 0.01
CA MET A 244 3.73 -22.12 1.30
C MET A 244 5.13 -21.53 1.12
N GLU A 245 5.98 -22.15 0.29
CA GLU A 245 7.34 -21.63 0.00
C GLU A 245 7.29 -20.21 -0.54
N ARG A 246 6.38 -19.95 -1.50
CA ARG A 246 6.20 -18.61 -2.09
C ARG A 246 5.71 -17.59 -1.06
N ALA A 247 4.70 -17.95 -0.28
CA ALA A 247 4.18 -17.08 0.77
C ALA A 247 5.26 -16.76 1.81
N THR A 248 6.03 -17.77 2.23
CA THR A 248 7.17 -17.57 3.15
C THR A 248 8.22 -16.67 2.54
N ALA A 249 8.60 -16.85 1.27
CA ALA A 249 9.58 -15.98 0.61
C ALA A 249 9.12 -14.51 0.54
N LEU A 250 7.83 -14.26 0.26
CA LEU A 250 7.26 -12.91 0.27
C LEU A 250 7.24 -12.31 1.68
N MET A 251 6.80 -13.08 2.68
CA MET A 251 6.81 -12.64 4.07
C MET A 251 8.23 -12.39 4.58
N GLU A 252 9.20 -13.23 4.26
CA GLU A 252 10.61 -13.01 4.59
C GLU A 252 11.18 -11.79 3.89
N ALA A 253 10.78 -11.51 2.66
CA ALA A 253 11.18 -10.30 1.96
C ALA A 253 10.63 -9.03 2.63
N VAL A 254 9.37 -9.08 3.10
CA VAL A 254 8.75 -7.99 3.85
C VAL A 254 9.37 -7.88 5.23
N CYS A 255 9.30 -8.91 6.08
CA CYS A 255 9.80 -8.91 7.46
C CYS A 255 11.33 -8.79 7.57
N GLY A 256 12.08 -9.31 6.60
CA GLY A 256 13.54 -9.19 6.58
C GLY A 256 14.03 -7.79 6.19
N LYS A 257 13.14 -6.91 5.74
CA LYS A 257 13.46 -5.54 5.28
C LYS A 257 12.66 -4.46 6.00
N ALA A 258 11.42 -4.72 6.37
CA ALA A 258 10.62 -4.08 7.40
C ALA A 258 10.63 -5.00 8.63
N PRO A 259 11.59 -4.85 9.57
CA PRO A 259 11.69 -5.67 10.78
C PRO A 259 10.41 -5.78 11.61
#